data_AF-A0A6S7JAD6-F1
#
_entry.id   AF-A0A6S7JAD6-F1
#
_cell.length_a   1.000
_cell.length_b   1.000
_cell.length_c   1.000
_cell.angle_alpha   90.00
_cell.angle_beta   90.00
_cell.angle_gamma   90.00
#
_symmetry.space_group_name_H-M   'P 1'
#
loop_
_entity.id
_entity.type
_entity.pdbx_description
1 polymer ?
#
loop_
_entity_poly.entity_id
_entity_poly.type
_entity_poly.pdbx_seq_one_letter_code
_entity_poly.pdbx_strand_id
1 'polypeptide(L)'
;CDLGVAGTKITDSFPPFAYQFFFFLIFFLLRKEADESGERLLYRPKGWNKEERTKEKIRKKKNWYAKGRNESVIFVPATPRSQLQREYQQEIRNLGFNINVVEKAGNTLKKMLQRPDPFKPENRGKNDCLVCTTGEKGPCGGHGVTYDIRCNTCNDVYLGETSRSAYMSRCMKS
;
A
#
# COMPACT_ATOMS: atom_id res chain seq x y z
N CYS A 1 -39.37 36.25 41.10
CA CYS A 1 -38.14 35.78 41.77
C CYS A 1 -37.19 35.30 40.68
N ASP A 2 -36.55 36.26 40.04
CA ASP A 2 -35.64 36.04 38.92
C ASP A 2 -34.24 35.76 39.48
N LEU A 3 -33.76 34.52 39.32
CA LEU A 3 -32.36 34.18 39.53
C LEU A 3 -31.65 34.25 38.19
N GLY A 4 -31.02 35.40 37.93
CA GLY A 4 -30.17 35.62 36.77
C GLY A 4 -28.94 34.73 36.81
N VAL A 5 -28.83 33.81 35.85
CA VAL A 5 -27.62 33.04 35.61
C VAL A 5 -26.67 33.91 34.79
N ALA A 6 -25.68 34.48 35.46
CA ALA A 6 -24.60 35.23 34.83
C ALA A 6 -23.79 34.30 33.91
N GLY A 7 -23.92 34.50 32.60
CA GLY A 7 -23.08 33.85 31.59
C GLY A 7 -21.66 34.39 31.67
N THR A 8 -20.76 33.64 32.28
CA THR A 8 -19.31 33.90 32.20
C THR A 8 -18.79 33.35 30.88
N LYS A 9 -18.61 34.25 29.91
CA LYS A 9 -17.88 33.99 28.67
C LYS A 9 -16.41 33.80 29.00
N ILE A 10 -15.99 32.54 29.20
CA ILE A 10 -14.58 32.15 29.27
C ILE A 10 -14.16 31.77 27.84
N THR A 11 -13.98 32.79 27.00
CA THR A 11 -13.26 32.66 25.74
C THR A 11 -12.44 33.92 25.64
N ASP A 12 -11.19 33.87 26.09
CA ASP A 12 -10.05 34.62 25.56
C ASP A 12 -8.86 34.42 26.50
N SER A 13 -7.73 33.97 25.96
CA SER A 13 -6.40 33.82 26.61
C SER A 13 -5.93 32.42 27.03
N PHE A 14 -6.12 31.36 26.21
CA PHE A 14 -5.37 30.11 26.38
C PHE A 14 -4.47 29.79 25.17
N PRO A 15 -3.15 29.57 25.36
CA PRO A 15 -2.21 29.37 24.26
C PRO A 15 -2.46 28.04 23.50
N PRO A 16 -2.22 27.99 22.17
CA PRO A 16 -2.54 26.84 21.31
C PRO A 16 -1.81 25.54 21.68
N PHE A 17 -0.75 25.61 22.49
CA PHE A 17 0.02 24.43 22.92
C PHE A 17 -0.70 23.60 24.00
N ALA A 18 -1.52 24.24 24.84
CA ALA A 18 -2.29 23.56 25.89
C ALA A 18 -3.42 22.71 25.31
N TYR A 19 -4.01 23.11 24.18
CA TYR A 19 -5.07 22.35 23.50
C TYR A 19 -4.57 20.98 23.06
N GLN A 20 -3.37 20.89 22.49
CA GLN A 20 -2.84 19.61 21.99
C GLN A 20 -2.65 18.58 23.11
N PHE A 21 -2.18 19.02 24.28
CA PHE A 21 -2.04 18.16 25.46
C PHE A 21 -3.38 17.78 26.08
N PHE A 22 -4.32 18.72 26.15
CA PHE A 22 -5.65 18.48 26.71
C PHE A 22 -6.44 17.48 25.85
N PHE A 23 -6.38 17.62 24.52
CA PHE A 23 -6.98 16.66 23.59
C PHE A 23 -6.35 15.28 23.71
N PHE A 24 -5.03 15.19 23.90
CA PHE A 24 -4.36 13.90 24.07
C PHE A 24 -4.78 13.20 25.35
N LEU A 25 -4.90 13.93 26.47
CA LEU A 25 -5.34 13.39 27.74
C LEU A 25 -6.80 12.91 27.67
N ILE A 26 -7.69 13.71 27.08
CA ILE A 26 -9.10 13.33 26.87
C ILE A 26 -9.18 12.06 26.01
N PHE A 27 -8.45 12.01 24.89
CA PHE A 27 -8.46 10.84 24.00
C PHE A 27 -7.92 9.59 24.69
N PHE A 28 -6.91 9.74 25.56
CA PHE A 28 -6.36 8.64 26.35
C PHE A 28 -7.37 8.12 27.38
N LEU A 29 -8.09 9.01 28.08
CA LEU A 29 -9.13 8.63 29.02
C LEU A 29 -10.30 7.93 28.32
N LEU A 30 -10.80 8.49 27.22
CA LEU A 30 -11.85 7.85 26.39
C LEU A 30 -11.42 6.44 25.93
N ARG A 31 -10.14 6.26 25.64
CA ARG A 31 -9.60 4.98 25.17
C ARG A 31 -9.38 3.98 26.31
N LYS A 32 -9.20 4.44 27.55
CA LYS A 32 -9.26 3.60 28.76
C LYS A 32 -10.67 3.16 29.07
N GLU A 33 -11.63 4.08 29.02
CA GLU A 33 -13.06 3.76 29.20
C GLU A 33 -13.52 2.73 28.16
N ALA A 34 -13.07 2.84 26.91
CA ALA A 34 -13.37 1.86 25.86
C ALA A 34 -12.66 0.49 26.03
N ASP A 35 -11.54 0.45 26.77
CA ASP A 35 -10.85 -0.79 27.13
C ASP A 35 -11.57 -1.48 28.29
N GLU A 36 -11.98 -0.71 29.31
CA GLU A 36 -12.79 -1.16 30.45
C GLU A 36 -14.18 -1.66 30.02
N SER A 37 -14.80 -1.01 29.04
CA SER A 37 -16.08 -1.45 28.46
C SER A 37 -15.96 -2.69 27.55
N GLY A 38 -14.73 -3.08 27.20
CA GLY A 38 -14.46 -4.18 26.28
C GLY A 38 -14.75 -3.87 24.80
N GLU A 39 -15.19 -2.66 24.47
CA GLU A 39 -15.52 -2.24 23.09
C GLU A 39 -14.27 -2.12 22.22
N ARG A 40 -13.20 -1.52 22.76
CA ARG A 40 -11.95 -1.29 22.04
C ARG A 40 -10.74 -1.41 22.95
N LEU A 41 -10.13 -2.60 22.92
CA LEU A 41 -8.93 -2.88 23.70
C LEU A 41 -7.76 -1.91 23.39
N LEU A 42 -7.13 -1.39 24.44
CA LEU A 42 -5.88 -0.62 24.40
C LEU A 42 -4.75 -1.49 23.85
N TYR A 43 -4.60 -2.69 24.43
CA TYR A 43 -3.64 -3.70 24.01
C TYR A 43 -4.37 -4.85 23.34
N ARG A 44 -4.02 -5.09 22.07
CA ARG A 44 -4.71 -6.09 21.25
C ARG A 44 -3.98 -7.44 21.29
N PRO A 45 -4.56 -8.50 21.88
CA PRO A 45 -3.99 -9.83 21.76
C PRO A 45 -4.06 -10.34 20.32
N LYS A 46 -3.12 -11.21 19.93
CA LYS A 46 -2.94 -11.66 18.52
C LYS A 46 -4.23 -12.24 17.91
N GLY A 47 -4.97 -13.03 18.69
CA GLY A 47 -6.20 -13.71 18.27
C GLY A 47 -7.45 -12.83 18.29
N TRP A 48 -7.42 -11.67 18.97
CA TRP A 48 -8.61 -10.84 19.18
C TRP A 48 -9.28 -10.50 17.84
N ASN A 49 -10.53 -10.94 17.72
CA ASN A 49 -11.42 -10.64 16.61
C ASN A 49 -10.80 -10.87 15.21
N LYS A 50 -9.97 -11.92 15.05
CA LYS A 50 -9.20 -12.17 13.82
C LYS A 50 -10.10 -12.34 12.59
N GLU A 51 -11.22 -13.03 12.74
CA GLU A 51 -12.14 -13.31 11.65
C GLU A 51 -12.88 -12.06 11.20
N GLU A 52 -13.49 -11.31 12.10
CA GLU A 52 -14.18 -10.06 11.73
C GLU A 52 -13.21 -9.05 11.15
N ARG A 53 -11.98 -8.97 11.67
CA ARG A 53 -10.92 -8.14 11.05
C ARG A 53 -10.61 -8.55 9.63
N THR A 54 -10.60 -9.85 9.37
CA THR A 54 -10.31 -10.37 8.03
C THR A 54 -11.49 -10.06 7.10
N LYS A 55 -12.73 -10.29 7.55
CA LYS A 55 -13.95 -9.90 6.84
C LYS A 55 -13.95 -8.39 6.56
N GLU A 56 -13.61 -7.57 7.53
CA GLU A 56 -13.54 -6.11 7.42
C GLU A 56 -12.43 -5.65 6.47
N LYS A 57 -11.25 -6.29 6.49
CA LYS A 57 -10.19 -6.04 5.50
C LYS A 57 -10.66 -6.37 4.08
N ILE A 58 -11.33 -7.51 3.90
CA ILE A 58 -11.88 -7.91 2.60
C ILE A 58 -12.96 -6.92 2.16
N ARG A 59 -13.87 -6.53 3.05
CA ARG A 59 -14.92 -5.55 2.80
C ARG A 59 -14.34 -4.20 2.37
N LYS A 60 -13.36 -3.68 3.10
CA LYS A 60 -12.64 -2.43 2.76
C LYS A 60 -11.92 -2.54 1.42
N LYS A 61 -11.31 -3.69 1.13
CA LYS A 61 -10.65 -3.95 -0.15
C LYS A 61 -11.65 -4.02 -1.31
N LYS A 62 -12.81 -4.64 -1.11
CA LYS A 62 -13.87 -4.74 -2.13
C LYS A 62 -14.52 -3.37 -2.37
N ASN A 63 -14.92 -2.66 -1.32
CA ASN A 63 -15.65 -1.40 -1.41
C ASN A 63 -14.73 -0.16 -1.40
N TRP A 64 -13.46 -0.29 -1.82
CA TRP A 64 -12.50 0.80 -1.79
C TRP A 64 -12.94 2.01 -2.66
N TYR A 65 -13.67 1.74 -3.75
CA TYR A 65 -14.20 2.74 -4.67
C TYR A 65 -15.42 3.50 -4.12
N ALA A 66 -16.14 2.92 -3.16
CA ALA A 66 -17.42 3.44 -2.65
C ALA A 66 -17.28 4.58 -1.62
N LYS A 67 -16.05 5.07 -1.35
CA LYS A 67 -15.75 6.02 -0.26
C LYS A 67 -16.40 7.41 -0.41
N GLY A 68 -17.14 7.66 -1.49
CA GLY A 68 -17.82 8.94 -1.76
C GLY A 68 -19.18 8.80 -2.44
N ARG A 69 -19.93 7.72 -2.17
CA ARG A 69 -21.18 7.34 -2.88
C ARG A 69 -20.99 6.99 -4.36
N ASN A 70 -19.76 6.71 -4.78
CA ASN A 70 -19.48 6.26 -6.13
C ASN A 70 -19.82 4.77 -6.28
N GLU A 71 -20.47 4.41 -7.37
CA GLU A 71 -20.78 3.03 -7.75
C GLU A 71 -19.56 2.32 -8.32
N SER A 72 -18.74 3.04 -9.07
CA SER A 72 -17.49 2.52 -9.64
C SER A 72 -16.46 3.62 -9.88
N VAL A 73 -15.23 3.21 -10.19
CA VAL A 73 -14.12 4.10 -10.56
C VAL A 73 -13.56 3.64 -11.91
N ILE A 74 -13.48 4.54 -12.88
CA ILE A 74 -12.88 4.29 -14.20
C ILE A 74 -11.53 4.99 -14.28
N PHE A 75 -10.53 4.28 -14.79
CA PHE A 75 -9.20 4.83 -15.04
C PHE A 75 -9.01 5.18 -16.51
N VAL A 76 -8.64 6.44 -16.77
CA VAL A 76 -8.46 6.98 -18.12
C VAL A 76 -6.99 7.38 -18.31
N PRO A 77 -6.37 7.21 -19.49
CA PRO A 77 -5.02 7.73 -19.73
C PRO A 77 -4.97 9.25 -19.52
N ALA A 78 -3.85 9.76 -19.01
CA ALA A 78 -3.65 11.19 -18.85
C ALA A 78 -3.58 11.87 -20.23
N THR A 79 -4.48 12.82 -20.47
CA THR A 79 -4.51 13.61 -21.71
C THR A 79 -4.15 15.08 -21.41
N PRO A 80 -3.56 15.83 -22.37
CA PRO A 80 -3.32 17.24 -22.17
C PRO A 80 -4.59 17.97 -21.74
N ARG A 81 -4.51 18.80 -20.70
CA ARG A 81 -5.65 19.54 -20.11
C ARG A 81 -6.80 18.66 -19.62
N SER A 82 -6.57 17.36 -19.42
CA SER A 82 -7.56 16.39 -18.95
C SER A 82 -8.85 16.39 -19.79
N GLN A 83 -8.72 16.57 -21.11
CA GLN A 83 -9.85 16.61 -22.04
C GLN A 83 -10.72 15.36 -21.94
N LEU A 84 -10.08 14.19 -22.02
CA LEU A 84 -10.77 12.90 -22.00
C LEU A 84 -11.49 12.67 -20.67
N GLN A 85 -10.85 13.00 -19.55
CA GLN A 85 -11.49 12.89 -18.23
C GLN A 85 -12.77 13.73 -18.15
N ARG A 86 -12.73 14.98 -18.66
CA ARG A 86 -13.86 15.91 -18.62
C ARG A 86 -15.02 15.45 -19.48
N GLU A 87 -14.74 14.97 -20.68
CA GLU A 87 -15.75 14.43 -21.61
C GLU A 87 -16.48 13.24 -21.00
N TYR A 88 -15.73 12.24 -20.49
CA TYR A 88 -16.31 11.09 -19.82
C TYR A 88 -17.13 11.50 -18.59
N GLN A 89 -16.63 12.42 -17.78
CA GLN A 89 -17.38 12.91 -16.62
C GLN A 89 -18.67 13.63 -17.02
N GLN A 90 -18.69 14.36 -18.13
CA GLN A 90 -19.89 15.03 -18.62
C GLN A 90 -20.92 14.01 -19.12
N GLU A 91 -20.48 13.01 -19.88
CA GLU A 91 -21.36 11.94 -20.38
C GLU A 91 -21.96 11.10 -19.24
N ILE A 92 -21.13 10.72 -18.26
CA ILE A 92 -21.57 9.97 -17.07
C ILE A 92 -22.60 10.76 -16.26
N ARG A 93 -22.39 12.09 -16.12
CA ARG A 93 -23.37 12.97 -15.45
C ARG A 93 -24.68 13.07 -16.23
N ASN A 94 -24.62 13.15 -17.55
CA ASN A 94 -25.82 13.18 -18.40
C ASN A 94 -26.65 11.89 -18.26
N LEU A 95 -25.97 10.75 -18.11
CA LEU A 95 -26.60 9.44 -17.89
C LEU A 95 -27.10 9.21 -16.45
N GLY A 96 -26.74 10.10 -15.50
CA GLY A 96 -27.16 10.01 -14.10
C GLY A 96 -26.41 8.98 -13.26
N PHE A 97 -25.27 8.45 -13.73
CA PHE A 97 -24.47 7.49 -12.97
C PHE A 97 -23.48 8.18 -12.01
N ASN A 98 -23.26 7.59 -10.84
CA ASN A 98 -22.28 8.08 -9.86
C ASN A 98 -20.93 7.36 -10.03
N ILE A 99 -20.24 7.63 -11.15
CA ILE A 99 -18.95 7.01 -11.48
C ILE A 99 -17.82 8.03 -11.36
N ASN A 100 -16.77 7.70 -10.63
CA ASN A 100 -15.61 8.58 -10.50
C ASN A 100 -14.58 8.27 -11.60
N VAL A 101 -14.21 9.28 -12.38
CA VAL A 101 -13.22 9.15 -13.46
C VAL A 101 -11.89 9.70 -12.99
N VAL A 102 -10.87 8.85 -12.94
CA VAL A 102 -9.52 9.19 -12.45
C VAL A 102 -8.51 9.01 -13.56
N GLU A 103 -7.70 10.04 -13.83
CA GLU A 103 -6.58 9.91 -14.76
C GLU A 103 -5.48 9.04 -14.16
N LYS A 104 -4.98 8.11 -14.95
CA LYS A 104 -3.85 7.26 -14.59
C LYS A 104 -2.58 8.10 -14.70
N ALA A 105 -2.11 8.60 -13.56
CA ALA A 105 -0.79 9.21 -13.49
C ALA A 105 0.27 8.20 -13.93
N GLY A 106 1.21 8.65 -14.76
CA GLY A 106 2.38 7.87 -15.15
C GLY A 106 3.29 7.56 -13.95
N ASN A 107 4.46 6.98 -14.22
CA ASN A 107 5.47 6.83 -13.17
C ASN A 107 5.86 8.23 -12.66
N THR A 108 5.79 8.42 -11.35
CA THR A 108 6.24 9.67 -10.74
C THR A 108 7.74 9.83 -10.92
N LEU A 109 8.22 11.07 -11.10
CA LEU A 109 9.66 11.38 -11.17
C LEU A 109 10.41 10.79 -9.96
N LYS A 110 9.80 10.85 -8.78
CA LYS A 110 10.30 10.20 -7.57
C LYS A 110 10.56 8.71 -7.78
N LYS A 111 9.65 7.96 -8.39
CA LYS A 111 9.82 6.52 -8.64
C LYS A 111 10.88 6.23 -9.69
N MET A 112 11.09 7.14 -10.64
CA MET A 112 12.13 7.00 -11.67
C MET A 112 13.52 7.28 -11.10
N LEU A 113 13.64 8.28 -10.22
CA LEU A 113 14.93 8.73 -9.67
C LEU A 113 15.30 8.01 -8.37
N GLN A 114 14.34 7.77 -7.49
CA GLN A 114 14.57 7.23 -6.16
C GLN A 114 14.38 5.70 -6.16
N ARG A 115 15.46 4.99 -5.84
CA ARG A 115 15.37 3.57 -5.49
C ARG A 115 14.66 3.42 -4.14
N PRO A 116 13.83 2.38 -3.95
CA PRO A 116 13.14 2.14 -2.67
C PRO A 116 14.09 2.02 -1.48
N ASP A 117 15.27 1.45 -1.72
CA ASP A 117 16.36 1.35 -0.76
C ASP A 117 17.64 1.85 -1.44
N PRO A 118 18.21 2.99 -0.99
CA PRO A 118 19.41 3.57 -1.59
C PRO A 118 20.67 2.77 -1.29
N PHE A 119 20.67 1.93 -0.25
CA PHE A 119 21.83 1.11 0.15
C PHE A 119 21.72 -0.32 -0.35
N LYS A 120 20.66 -0.66 -1.09
CA LYS A 120 20.52 -2.00 -1.65
C LYS A 120 21.65 -2.23 -2.67
N PRO A 121 22.52 -3.22 -2.46
CA PRO A 121 23.59 -3.51 -3.41
C PRO A 121 22.95 -3.90 -4.74
N GLU A 122 23.40 -3.23 -5.80
CA GLU A 122 22.76 -3.25 -7.12
C GLU A 122 22.83 -4.62 -7.79
N ASN A 123 23.79 -5.43 -7.35
CA ASN A 123 23.84 -6.86 -7.57
C ASN A 123 24.33 -7.47 -6.26
N ARG A 124 23.71 -8.56 -5.80
CA ARG A 124 24.42 -9.48 -4.90
C ARG A 124 25.49 -10.16 -5.76
N GLY A 125 26.54 -9.42 -6.10
CA GLY A 125 27.72 -9.85 -6.84
C GLY A 125 28.52 -10.87 -6.02
N LYS A 126 27.88 -11.99 -5.69
CA LYS A 126 28.57 -13.19 -5.34
C LYS A 126 28.90 -13.83 -6.68
N ASN A 127 30.20 -14.01 -6.92
CA ASN A 127 30.73 -14.71 -8.08
C ASN A 127 30.13 -16.13 -8.24
N ASP A 128 29.50 -16.64 -7.18
CA ASP A 128 28.90 -17.97 -7.10
C ASP A 128 27.39 -18.02 -7.44
N CYS A 129 26.74 -16.93 -7.83
CA CYS A 129 25.31 -16.98 -8.19
C CYS A 129 25.09 -16.95 -9.71
N LEU A 130 24.49 -18.02 -10.25
CA LEU A 130 24.16 -18.17 -11.67
C LEU A 130 23.42 -16.96 -12.25
N VAL A 131 22.42 -16.45 -11.53
CA VAL A 131 21.58 -15.32 -11.97
C VAL A 131 22.36 -14.00 -11.98
N CYS A 132 23.30 -13.82 -11.04
CA CYS A 132 24.10 -12.60 -10.97
C CYS A 132 25.24 -12.60 -11.99
N THR A 133 25.73 -13.77 -12.41
CA THR A 133 26.76 -13.90 -13.46
C THR A 133 26.22 -13.53 -14.84
N THR A 134 24.97 -13.88 -15.15
CA THR A 134 24.35 -13.59 -16.46
C THR A 134 24.05 -12.09 -16.65
N GLY A 135 24.21 -11.25 -15.61
CA GLY A 135 23.94 -9.81 -15.67
C GLY A 135 22.44 -9.46 -15.77
N GLU A 136 21.57 -10.47 -15.73
CA GLU A 136 20.12 -10.28 -15.76
C GLU A 136 19.54 -10.00 -14.37
N LYS A 137 18.52 -9.15 -14.34
CA LYS A 137 17.80 -8.79 -13.11
C LYS A 137 16.84 -9.93 -12.72
N GLY A 138 17.32 -10.90 -11.94
CA GLY A 138 16.51 -12.01 -11.45
C GLY A 138 16.56 -12.20 -9.92
N PRO A 139 15.54 -12.82 -9.31
CA PRO A 139 15.54 -13.13 -7.88
C PRO A 139 16.52 -14.28 -7.59
N CYS A 140 17.77 -13.95 -7.21
CA CYS A 140 18.80 -14.94 -6.84
C CYS A 140 18.38 -15.89 -5.69
N GLY A 141 17.49 -15.42 -4.80
CA GLY A 141 16.92 -16.20 -3.70
C GLY A 141 15.54 -16.79 -4.01
N GLY A 142 15.03 -16.63 -5.23
CA GLY A 142 13.78 -17.24 -5.66
C GLY A 142 13.94 -18.75 -5.84
N HIS A 143 12.88 -19.50 -5.53
CA HIS A 143 12.72 -20.92 -5.87
C HIS A 143 11.95 -21.05 -7.19
N GLY A 144 12.07 -22.19 -7.88
CA GLY A 144 11.38 -22.41 -9.15
C GLY A 144 11.94 -21.54 -10.27
N VAL A 145 13.27 -21.38 -10.32
CA VAL A 145 13.93 -20.59 -11.37
C VAL A 145 14.05 -21.47 -12.61
N THR A 146 13.49 -20.99 -13.72
CA THR A 146 13.67 -21.58 -15.04
C THR A 146 14.99 -21.10 -15.62
N TYR A 147 15.78 -22.01 -16.19
CA TYR A 147 17.06 -21.71 -16.83
C TYR A 147 17.15 -22.37 -18.20
N ASP A 148 17.86 -21.72 -19.13
CA ASP A 148 18.24 -22.31 -20.42
C ASP A 148 19.73 -22.67 -20.43
N ILE A 149 20.05 -23.89 -20.91
CA ILE A 149 21.44 -24.32 -21.16
C ILE A 149 21.58 -24.50 -22.67
N ARG A 150 22.57 -23.84 -23.26
CA ARG A 150 22.89 -23.95 -24.69
C ARG A 150 24.12 -24.82 -24.90
N CYS A 151 24.02 -25.80 -25.78
CA CYS A 151 25.18 -26.58 -26.19
C CYS A 151 26.03 -25.78 -27.18
N ASN A 152 27.30 -25.52 -26.87
CA ASN A 152 28.19 -24.78 -27.77
C ASN A 152 28.51 -25.52 -29.07
N THR A 153 28.31 -26.84 -29.13
CA THR A 153 28.64 -27.67 -30.30
C THR A 153 27.48 -27.80 -31.29
N CYS A 154 26.24 -27.95 -30.80
CA CYS A 154 25.04 -28.15 -31.65
C CYS A 154 24.00 -27.02 -31.56
N ASN A 155 24.22 -26.02 -30.70
CA ASN A 155 23.32 -24.88 -30.47
C ASN A 155 21.90 -25.23 -30.00
N ASP A 156 21.66 -26.48 -29.57
CA ASP A 156 20.40 -26.87 -28.95
C ASP A 156 20.23 -26.25 -27.56
N VAL A 157 18.98 -25.93 -27.22
CA VAL A 157 18.60 -25.26 -25.98
C VAL A 157 17.80 -26.21 -25.10
N TYR A 158 18.33 -26.53 -23.92
CA TYR A 158 17.61 -27.26 -22.88
C TYR A 158 16.94 -26.27 -21.92
N LEU A 159 15.64 -26.42 -21.70
CA LEU A 159 14.87 -25.64 -20.74
C LEU A 159 14.59 -26.50 -19.50
N GLY A 160 15.03 -26.04 -18.33
CA GLY A 160 14.85 -26.74 -17.07
C GLY A 160 14.38 -25.81 -15.95
N GLU A 161 13.86 -26.39 -14.88
CA GLU A 161 13.51 -25.68 -13.65
C GLU A 161 14.31 -26.23 -12.46
N THR A 162 14.63 -25.36 -11.50
CA THR A 162 15.23 -25.77 -10.23
C THR A 162 14.28 -25.54 -9.06
N SER A 163 14.03 -26.59 -8.27
CA SER A 163 13.31 -26.47 -6.98
C SER A 163 14.14 -25.73 -5.93
N ARG A 164 15.48 -25.85 -6.01
CA ARG A 164 16.42 -25.12 -5.14
C ARG A 164 16.56 -23.69 -5.63
N SER A 165 16.92 -22.79 -4.71
CA SER A 165 17.16 -21.40 -5.09
C SER A 165 18.30 -21.29 -6.11
N ALA A 166 18.25 -20.27 -6.96
CA ALA A 166 19.31 -20.00 -7.93
C ALA A 166 20.70 -19.79 -7.29
N TYR A 167 20.73 -19.42 -6.01
CA TYR A 167 21.97 -19.33 -5.24
C TYR A 167 22.53 -20.71 -4.84
N MET A 168 21.68 -21.66 -4.45
CA MET A 168 22.12 -22.96 -3.91
C MET A 168 22.26 -24.07 -4.96
N SER A 169 21.78 -23.84 -6.18
CA SER A 169 21.81 -24.82 -7.28
C SER A 169 23.20 -25.03 -7.89
N ARG A 170 24.22 -24.25 -7.51
CA ARG A 170 25.61 -24.36 -8.00
C ARG A 170 26.52 -25.30 -7.18
N CYS A 171 25.99 -26.09 -6.24
CA CYS A 171 26.83 -27.04 -5.49
C CYS A 171 26.68 -28.48 -6.01
N MET A 172 27.46 -28.82 -7.05
CA MET A 172 27.85 -30.21 -7.37
C MET A 172 29.00 -30.20 -8.37
N LYS A 173 30.22 -30.39 -7.84
CA LYS A 173 31.33 -31.24 -8.35
C LYS A 173 32.67 -30.73 -7.81
N SER A 174 33.17 -31.38 -6.76
CA SER A 174 34.61 -31.61 -6.54
C SER A 174 34.93 -32.99 -7.05
#